data_AF-A0A2V8JKU5-F1
#
_entry.id   AF-A0A2V8JKU5-F1
#
_cell.length_a   1.000
_cell.length_b   1.000
_cell.length_c   1.000
_cell.angle_alpha   90.00
_cell.angle_beta   90.00
_cell.angle_gamma   90.00
#
_symmetry.space_group_name_H-M   'P 1'
#
loop_
_entity.id
_entity.type
_entity.pdbx_description
1 polymer ?
#
loop_
_entity_poly.entity_id
_entity_poly.type
_entity_poly.pdbx_seq_one_letter_code
_entity_poly.pdbx_strand_id
1 'polypeptide(L)'
;KLQLIALHEISGFTTMNDLERKKAVQALVKDNRIPVSRVFLALPREDGVVRQIDLPAELAEKLADIVKPQVEMLSPWPVDEVYWDFAFDPPKKNRKLMTVTIAIVPRAFLDPWIAFFKDAGLPLSGATLSSLAYGHGVS
;
A
#
# COMPACT_ATOMS: atom_id res chain seq x y z
N LYS A 1 -17.98 -0.37 -8.56
CA LYS A 1 -18.20 -0.51 -7.09
C LYS A 1 -17.45 -1.77 -6.67
N LEU A 2 -16.39 -1.65 -5.85
CA LEU A 2 -15.68 -2.82 -5.32
C LEU A 2 -16.56 -3.46 -4.25
N GLN A 3 -16.79 -4.77 -4.33
CA GLN A 3 -17.50 -5.53 -3.32
C GLN A 3 -16.61 -6.68 -2.85
N LEU A 4 -16.53 -6.87 -1.53
CA LEU A 4 -15.85 -8.01 -0.95
C LEU A 4 -16.68 -9.28 -1.23
N ILE A 5 -16.09 -10.22 -1.96
CA ILE A 5 -16.76 -11.47 -2.34
C ILE A 5 -16.47 -12.57 -1.31
N ALA A 6 -15.22 -12.63 -0.83
CA ALA A 6 -14.78 -13.59 0.16
C ALA A 6 -13.62 -13.02 0.98
N LEU A 7 -13.52 -13.45 2.25
CA LEU A 7 -12.40 -13.19 3.13
C LEU A 7 -11.84 -14.53 3.58
N HIS A 8 -10.52 -14.66 3.49
CA HIS A 8 -9.79 -15.85 3.90
C HIS A 8 -8.60 -15.45 4.76
N GLU A 9 -8.23 -16.31 5.70
CA GLU A 9 -7.13 -16.09 6.63
C GLU A 9 -6.13 -17.25 6.56
N ILE A 10 -4.85 -16.92 6.66
CA ILE A 10 -3.77 -17.88 6.94
C ILE A 10 -3.26 -17.55 8.34
N SER A 11 -3.66 -18.34 9.33
CA SER A 11 -3.23 -18.10 10.72
C SER A 11 -1.72 -18.37 10.88
N GLY A 12 -1.03 -17.51 11.64
CA GLY A 12 0.41 -17.64 11.88
C GLY A 12 1.30 -17.26 10.69
N PHE A 13 0.76 -16.59 9.67
CA PHE A 13 1.49 -16.25 8.44
C PHE A 13 2.84 -15.55 8.66
N THR A 14 2.92 -14.66 9.65
CA THR A 14 4.13 -13.88 9.97
C THR A 14 5.19 -14.68 10.71
N THR A 15 4.80 -15.77 11.40
CA THR A 15 5.74 -16.64 12.13
C THR A 15 6.24 -17.82 11.29
N MET A 16 5.58 -18.11 10.16
CA MET A 16 6.02 -19.10 9.18
C MET A 16 7.33 -18.70 8.50
N ASN A 17 8.15 -19.69 8.16
CA ASN A 17 9.26 -19.49 7.22
C ASN A 17 8.74 -19.31 5.78
N ASP A 18 9.61 -18.86 4.87
CA ASP A 18 9.20 -18.51 3.51
C ASP A 18 8.63 -19.69 2.71
N LEU A 19 9.13 -20.92 2.94
CA LEU A 19 8.63 -22.12 2.25
C LEU A 19 7.22 -22.49 2.71
N GLU A 20 6.99 -22.47 4.02
CA GLU A 20 5.68 -22.71 4.63
C GLU A 20 4.68 -21.64 4.17
N ARG A 21 5.10 -20.38 4.24
CA ARG A 21 4.30 -19.23 3.81
C ARG A 21 3.90 -19.36 2.35
N LYS A 22 4.85 -19.67 1.47
CA LYS A 22 4.59 -19.89 0.04
C LYS A 22 3.57 -20.99 -0.19
N LYS A 23 3.74 -22.15 0.45
CA LYS A 23 2.80 -23.28 0.34
C LYS A 23 1.41 -22.90 0.82
N ALA A 24 1.30 -22.20 1.95
CA ALA A 24 0.03 -21.78 2.51
C ALA A 24 -0.73 -20.83 1.57
N VAL A 25 -0.05 -19.84 0.99
CA VAL A 25 -0.67 -18.92 0.01
C VAL A 25 -1.12 -19.65 -1.23
N GLN A 26 -0.27 -20.53 -1.78
CA GLN A 26 -0.58 -21.29 -2.98
C GLN A 26 -1.78 -22.23 -2.77
N ALA A 27 -1.84 -22.91 -1.61
CA ALA A 27 -2.98 -23.73 -1.23
C ALA A 27 -4.25 -22.89 -1.11
N LEU A 28 -4.19 -21.75 -0.40
CA LEU A 28 -5.34 -20.86 -0.23
C LEU A 28 -5.91 -20.40 -1.58
N VAL A 29 -5.05 -19.95 -2.49
CA VAL A 29 -5.45 -19.48 -3.82
C VAL A 29 -6.07 -20.62 -4.64
N LYS A 30 -5.46 -21.80 -4.62
CA LYS A 30 -5.91 -22.97 -5.38
C LYS A 30 -7.25 -23.50 -4.86
N ASP A 31 -7.36 -23.70 -3.55
CA ASP A 31 -8.52 -24.33 -2.91
C ASP A 31 -9.77 -23.45 -3.02
N ASN A 32 -9.58 -22.12 -2.96
CA ASN A 32 -10.66 -21.15 -3.09
C ASN A 32 -10.85 -20.62 -4.53
N ARG A 33 -10.06 -21.11 -5.50
CA ARG A 33 -10.09 -20.69 -6.92
C ARG A 33 -10.02 -19.17 -7.10
N ILE A 34 -9.15 -18.52 -6.32
CA ILE A 34 -9.01 -17.06 -6.30
C ILE A 34 -8.34 -16.62 -7.62
N PRO A 35 -8.93 -15.67 -8.37
CA PRO A 35 -8.30 -15.13 -9.57
C PRO A 35 -7.07 -14.31 -9.21
N VAL A 36 -5.94 -14.63 -9.84
CA VAL A 36 -4.61 -14.05 -9.51
C VAL A 36 -4.22 -12.88 -10.40
N SER A 37 -5.18 -12.26 -11.09
CA SER A 37 -4.90 -11.23 -12.11
C SER A 37 -4.49 -9.88 -11.53
N ARG A 38 -4.91 -9.55 -10.30
CA ARG A 38 -4.63 -8.28 -9.63
C ARG A 38 -4.46 -8.52 -8.13
N VAL A 39 -3.22 -8.67 -7.71
CA VAL A 39 -2.88 -8.91 -6.30
C VAL A 39 -2.39 -7.60 -5.69
N PHE A 40 -3.02 -7.16 -4.61
CA PHE A 40 -2.59 -5.98 -3.86
C PHE A 40 -2.15 -6.40 -2.47
N LEU A 41 -1.05 -5.83 -1.99
CA LEU A 41 -0.57 -6.03 -0.63
C LEU A 41 -1.02 -4.85 0.24
N ALA A 42 -1.71 -5.12 1.34
CA ALA A 42 -1.96 -4.13 2.37
C ALA A 42 -0.93 -4.33 3.50
N LEU A 43 -0.08 -3.33 3.71
CA LEU A 43 0.92 -3.31 4.76
C LEU A 43 0.37 -2.67 6.04
N PRO A 44 0.84 -3.08 7.22
CA PRO A 44 0.61 -2.35 8.46
C PRO A 44 1.00 -0.87 8.34
N ARG A 45 0.32 0.00 9.10
CA ARG A 45 0.51 1.46 8.99
C ARG A 45 1.90 1.88 9.48
N GLU A 46 2.42 1.18 10.46
CA GLU A 46 3.72 1.38 11.09
C GLU A 46 4.90 1.13 10.14
N ASP A 47 4.70 0.37 9.07
CA ASP A 47 5.74 0.04 8.09
C ASP A 47 5.93 1.11 7.00
N GLY A 48 5.21 2.23 7.12
CA GLY A 48 5.36 3.36 6.22
C GLY A 48 4.85 4.64 6.86
N VAL A 49 4.77 5.69 6.05
CA VAL A 49 4.29 6.99 6.49
C VAL A 49 3.25 7.51 5.51
N VAL A 50 2.15 8.01 6.06
CA VAL A 50 1.14 8.76 5.33
C VAL A 50 1.24 10.23 5.71
N ARG A 51 1.36 11.10 4.72
CA ARG A 51 1.39 12.56 4.87
C ARG A 51 0.25 13.19 4.08
N GLN A 52 -0.28 14.28 4.61
CA GLN A 52 -1.28 15.07 3.91
C GLN A 52 -0.74 16.49 3.75
N ILE A 53 -0.89 17.01 2.53
CA ILE A 53 -0.54 18.39 2.19
C ILE A 53 -1.73 19.04 1.51
N ASP A 54 -1.92 20.34 1.75
CA ASP A 54 -2.91 21.14 1.03
C ASP A 54 -2.22 21.92 -0.09
N LEU A 55 -2.73 21.76 -1.31
CA LEU A 55 -2.23 22.45 -2.50
C LEU A 55 -3.35 23.27 -3.16
N PRO A 56 -3.02 24.39 -3.82
CA PRO A 56 -3.98 25.11 -4.66
C PRO A 56 -4.62 24.20 -5.72
N ALA A 57 -5.93 24.33 -5.89
CA ALA A 57 -6.72 23.53 -6.83
C ALA A 57 -6.26 23.68 -8.30
N GLU A 58 -5.73 24.84 -8.65
CA GLU A 58 -5.17 25.14 -9.98
C GLU A 58 -3.93 24.33 -10.35
N LEU A 59 -3.28 23.72 -9.36
CA LEU A 59 -2.08 22.91 -9.56
C LEU A 59 -2.39 21.42 -9.83
N ALA A 60 -3.67 21.05 -9.92
CA ALA A 60 -4.13 19.68 -10.17
C ALA A 60 -3.40 18.99 -11.33
N GLU A 61 -3.21 19.72 -12.44
CA GLU A 61 -2.63 19.19 -13.68
C GLU A 61 -1.11 18.96 -13.58
N LYS A 62 -0.45 19.57 -12.59
CA LYS A 62 1.01 19.53 -12.39
C LYS A 62 1.40 18.83 -11.09
N LEU A 63 0.49 18.05 -10.50
CA LEU A 63 0.69 17.44 -9.18
C LEU A 63 1.92 16.54 -9.12
N ALA A 64 2.21 15.76 -10.16
CA ALA A 64 3.37 14.87 -10.16
C ALA A 64 4.70 15.64 -9.96
N ASP A 65 4.84 16.79 -10.61
CA ASP A 65 6.04 17.64 -10.53
C ASP A 65 6.16 18.34 -9.17
N ILE A 66 5.03 18.64 -8.53
CA ILE A 66 4.97 19.33 -7.24
C ILE A 66 5.16 18.34 -6.09
N VAL A 67 4.58 17.15 -6.18
CA VAL A 67 4.57 16.16 -5.09
C VAL A 67 5.96 15.58 -4.88
N LYS A 68 6.74 15.32 -5.95
CA LYS A 68 8.07 14.69 -5.81
C LYS A 68 9.02 15.46 -4.87
N PRO A 69 9.23 16.78 -5.01
CA PRO A 69 10.00 17.56 -4.02
C PRO A 69 9.41 17.52 -2.60
N GLN A 70 8.08 17.41 -2.46
CA GLN A 70 7.45 17.28 -1.15
C GLN A 70 7.79 15.93 -0.51
N VAL A 71 7.86 14.84 -1.30
CA VAL A 71 8.28 13.53 -0.80
C VAL A 71 9.69 13.59 -0.21
N GLU A 72 10.63 14.24 -0.88
CA GLU A 72 12.01 14.41 -0.37
C GLU A 72 12.05 15.10 1.01
N MET A 73 11.20 16.09 1.23
CA MET A 73 11.13 16.83 2.50
C MET A 73 10.36 16.07 3.59
N LEU A 74 9.34 15.30 3.21
CA LEU A 74 8.39 14.66 4.11
C LEU A 74 8.78 13.23 4.49
N SER A 75 9.62 12.59 3.69
CA SER A 75 10.11 11.23 3.88
C SER A 75 11.12 11.17 5.02
N PRO A 76 10.96 10.23 5.97
CA PRO A 76 12.01 9.90 6.94
C PRO A 76 13.25 9.24 6.32
N TRP A 77 13.13 8.72 5.09
CA TRP A 77 14.17 7.99 4.38
C TRP A 77 14.58 8.72 3.09
N PRO A 78 15.77 8.44 2.54
CA PRO A 78 16.17 8.93 1.22
C PRO A 78 15.12 8.60 0.14
N VAL A 79 14.86 9.52 -0.78
CA VAL A 79 13.80 9.38 -1.78
C VAL A 79 14.05 8.23 -2.77
N ASP A 80 15.32 7.89 -3.01
CA ASP A 80 15.75 6.76 -3.83
C ASP A 80 15.57 5.41 -3.11
N GLU A 81 15.50 5.42 -1.77
CA GLU A 81 15.30 4.25 -0.92
C GLU A 81 13.83 3.98 -0.57
N VAL A 82 12.88 4.71 -1.18
CA VAL A 82 11.44 4.54 -0.92
C VAL A 82 10.64 4.27 -2.20
N TYR A 83 9.52 3.58 -2.01
CA TYR A 83 8.37 3.66 -2.88
C TYR A 83 7.43 4.74 -2.35
N TRP A 84 6.80 5.49 -3.26
CA TRP A 84 5.79 6.45 -2.90
C TRP A 84 4.72 6.55 -3.98
N ASP A 85 3.52 6.92 -3.57
CA ASP A 85 2.41 7.24 -4.44
C ASP A 85 1.53 8.29 -3.76
N PHE A 86 0.65 8.94 -4.53
CA PHE A 86 -0.26 9.94 -4.02
C PHE A 86 -1.66 9.80 -4.58
N ALA A 87 -2.64 10.17 -3.78
CA ALA A 87 -4.03 10.31 -4.18
C ALA A 87 -4.56 11.66 -3.72
N PHE A 88 -5.49 12.21 -4.47
CA PHE A 88 -6.17 13.44 -4.10
C PHE A 88 -7.63 13.35 -4.52
N ASP A 89 -8.50 13.95 -3.73
CA ASP A 89 -9.88 14.14 -4.13
C ASP A 89 -9.98 15.41 -4.97
N PRO A 90 -10.64 15.37 -6.13
CA PRO A 90 -10.90 16.57 -6.91
C PRO A 90 -11.60 17.63 -6.03
N PRO A 91 -11.17 18.90 -6.10
CA PRO A 91 -11.75 19.93 -5.27
C PRO A 91 -13.25 20.06 -5.57
N LYS A 92 -14.07 20.10 -4.52
CA LYS A 92 -15.51 20.42 -4.64
C LYS A 92 -15.65 21.82 -5.26
N LYS A 93 -16.69 22.05 -6.08
CA LYS A 93 -16.99 23.38 -6.65
C LYS A 93 -16.87 24.45 -5.55
N ASN A 94 -16.11 25.52 -5.81
CA ASN A 94 -15.71 26.62 -4.90
C ASN A 94 -14.55 26.38 -3.90
N ARG A 95 -13.89 25.22 -3.84
CA ARG A 95 -12.70 25.06 -2.98
C ARG A 95 -11.43 25.48 -3.72
N LYS A 96 -10.70 26.45 -3.15
CA LYS A 96 -9.40 26.92 -3.66
C LYS A 96 -8.25 25.95 -3.37
N LEU A 97 -8.44 25.02 -2.44
CA LEU A 97 -7.44 24.05 -2.00
C LEU A 97 -7.96 22.62 -2.23
N MET A 98 -7.02 21.75 -2.56
CA MET A 98 -7.18 20.30 -2.58
C MET A 98 -6.24 19.65 -1.57
N THR A 99 -6.68 18.57 -0.95
CA THR A 99 -5.86 17.80 -0.03
C THR A 99 -5.27 16.62 -0.79
N VAL A 100 -3.94 16.52 -0.78
CA VAL A 100 -3.19 15.43 -1.40
C VAL A 100 -2.68 14.53 -0.28
N THR A 101 -2.99 13.24 -0.37
CA THR A 101 -2.47 12.21 0.54
C THR A 101 -1.32 11.49 -0.14
N ILE A 102 -0.17 11.48 0.50
CA ILE A 102 1.06 10.85 0.03
C ILE A 102 1.34 9.65 0.93
N ALA A 103 1.53 8.48 0.34
CA ALA A 103 1.99 7.28 1.02
C ALA A 103 3.46 7.02 0.67
N ILE A 104 4.28 6.75 1.67
CA ILE A 104 5.73 6.52 1.54
C ILE A 104 6.06 5.22 2.28
N VAL A 105 6.74 4.29 1.61
CA VAL A 105 7.13 2.99 2.15
C VAL A 105 8.59 2.71 1.81
N PRO A 106 9.45 2.35 2.78
CA PRO A 106 10.85 2.03 2.50
C PRO A 106 10.98 0.76 1.64
N ARG A 107 11.87 0.82 0.66
CA ARG A 107 12.19 -0.30 -0.24
C ARG A 107 12.64 -1.54 0.53
N ALA A 108 13.48 -1.35 1.54
CA ALA A 108 13.98 -2.42 2.41
C ALA A 108 12.84 -3.25 3.04
N PHE A 109 11.67 -2.64 3.24
CA PHE A 109 10.50 -3.33 3.77
C PHE A 109 9.62 -3.97 2.69
N LEU A 110 9.36 -3.26 1.58
CA LEU A 110 8.45 -3.75 0.53
C LEU A 110 9.11 -4.74 -0.45
N ASP A 111 10.41 -4.62 -0.73
CA ASP A 111 11.12 -5.48 -1.69
C ASP A 111 11.08 -6.98 -1.31
N PRO A 112 11.29 -7.40 -0.04
CA PRO A 112 11.14 -8.79 0.35
C PRO A 112 9.74 -9.35 0.05
N TRP A 113 8.70 -8.56 0.23
CA TRP A 113 7.33 -8.96 -0.09
C TRP A 113 7.10 -9.06 -1.59
N ILE A 114 7.58 -8.10 -2.38
CA ILE A 114 7.51 -8.15 -3.85
C ILE A 114 8.17 -9.44 -4.35
N ALA A 115 9.37 -9.75 -3.86
CA ALA A 115 10.10 -10.97 -4.22
C ALA A 115 9.33 -12.23 -3.81
N PHE A 116 8.87 -12.31 -2.56
CA PHE A 116 8.10 -13.44 -2.04
C PHE A 116 6.84 -13.73 -2.89
N PHE A 117 6.04 -12.71 -3.16
CA PHE A 117 4.79 -12.87 -3.92
C PHE A 117 5.04 -13.23 -5.39
N LYS A 118 6.10 -12.68 -5.99
CA LYS A 118 6.55 -13.09 -7.33
C LYS A 118 6.93 -14.58 -7.34
N ASP A 119 7.73 -15.02 -6.38
CA ASP A 119 8.17 -16.42 -6.26
C ASP A 119 7.01 -17.38 -5.94
N ALA A 120 5.99 -16.90 -5.24
CA ALA A 120 4.75 -17.63 -4.99
C ALA A 120 3.85 -17.78 -6.23
N GLY A 121 4.17 -17.11 -7.34
CA GLY A 121 3.37 -17.10 -8.57
C GLY A 121 2.21 -16.09 -8.54
N LEU A 122 2.31 -15.09 -7.66
CA LEU A 122 1.27 -14.10 -7.36
C LEU A 122 1.86 -12.68 -7.41
N PRO A 123 2.44 -12.24 -8.55
CA PRO A 123 3.12 -10.96 -8.62
C PRO A 123 2.20 -9.82 -8.19
N LEU A 124 2.71 -8.96 -7.30
CA LEU A 124 1.96 -7.81 -6.80
C LEU A 124 1.72 -6.79 -7.91
N SER A 125 0.50 -6.28 -7.98
CA SER A 125 0.09 -5.15 -8.84
C SER A 125 0.26 -3.80 -8.14
N GLY A 126 0.40 -3.80 -6.82
CA GLY A 126 0.60 -2.61 -6.01
C GLY A 126 0.58 -2.93 -4.53
N ALA A 127 0.94 -1.94 -3.71
CA ALA A 127 0.85 -2.00 -2.27
C ALA A 127 0.12 -0.76 -1.73
N THR A 128 -0.57 -0.93 -0.61
CA THR A 128 -1.22 0.15 0.15
C THR A 128 -0.83 0.02 1.61
N LEU A 129 -0.83 1.15 2.33
CA LEU A 129 -0.83 1.12 3.79
C LEU A 129 -2.27 0.89 4.27
N SER A 130 -2.46 0.00 5.23
CA SER A 130 -3.77 -0.27 5.81
C SER A 130 -4.22 0.97 6.59
N SER A 131 -5.40 1.51 6.27
CA SER A 131 -6.03 2.61 7.02
C SER A 131 -6.75 2.12 8.27
N LEU A 132 -6.80 0.80 8.49
CA LEU A 132 -7.38 0.23 9.69
C LEU A 132 -6.40 0.45 10.83
N ALA A 133 -6.73 1.38 11.74
CA ALA A 133 -6.19 1.31 13.07
C ALA A 133 -6.69 0.00 13.68
N TYR A 134 -5.85 -1.04 13.70
CA TYR A 134 -6.06 -2.13 14.63
C TYR A 134 -5.79 -1.56 16.01
N GLY A 135 -6.85 -1.21 16.74
CA GLY A 135 -6.73 -0.90 18.15
C GLY A 135 -6.22 -2.14 18.87
N HIS A 136 -4.92 -2.19 19.17
CA HIS A 136 -4.40 -3.13 20.17
C HIS A 136 -4.94 -2.70 21.52
N GLY A 137 -6.07 -3.28 21.90
CA GLY A 137 -6.70 -3.02 23.17
C GLY A 137 -7.94 -3.87 23.35
N VAL A 138 -7.77 -5.20 23.48
CA VAL A 138 -8.31 -6.01 24.60
C VAL A 138 -7.58 -7.37 24.63
N SER A 139 -6.66 -7.53 25.59
CA SER A 139 -6.50 -8.72 26.46
C SER A 139 -5.27 -8.51 27.34
#